data_AF-A0A7V8PKM4-F1
#
_entry.id   AF-A0A7V8PKM4-F1
#
_cell.length_a   1.000
_cell.length_b   1.000
_cell.length_c   1.000
_cell.angle_alpha   90.00
_cell.angle_beta   90.00
_cell.angle_gamma   90.00
#
_symmetry.space_group_name_H-M   'P 1'
#
loop_
_entity.id
_entity.type
_entity.pdbx_description
1 polymer ?
#
loop_
_entity_poly.entity_id
_entity_poly.type
_entity_poly.pdbx_seq_one_letter_code
_entity_poly.pdbx_strand_id
1 'polypeptide(L)'
;MHNTLRFPLYKLITVALCCIVLSACTSLISGNRSVPVRVTDLEDIEKALATPMDAPLITHQIGHRPVKIYKVAFDGTFNDRARIPLDERETMVARIARQVNADRYYRGVGMQGSGIDYPDGISGSSSFDVAEQAKREFFVQASKWLLDNPNTDIRVFVTGFSRGAATARHFMNLVTQQWPMRFGMVEGLAASAGARFYALLYDTVATGQSYSLMLNIPSSVDYLVHFYATNETRNQTFAPIIDSDPTPLPSLWRFQPIPGRINLIRLPGAHSDIGASYPKGISDIYIQLTEQFLYAMGLSANNCWESDDDPLLAGKHDSRGLLDKLFGSLDPTQVNNASRNDITKPASPLTPEEGAMIADRLRAMYAANADRGIGMFVQRSVTWFARMQLRKTDNRLELLSVGKNIDPTSVTFTPEGDFIRLKYRFNGIGNGSSVLLAPKVLKQIKTESKGSELAITFIVQGNSANLAIWIDAKLAVSESMSIGEPRIFAQPIKSCHKQPDGTLRSPIETRILNTPAVGIRIH
;
A
#
# COMPACT_ATOMS: atom_id res chain seq x y z
N MET A 1 22.46 -24.52 -47.44
CA MET A 1 21.74 -25.43 -46.52
C MET A 1 21.83 -24.96 -45.05
N HIS A 2 21.37 -23.74 -44.72
CA HIS A 2 21.48 -23.19 -43.35
C HIS A 2 20.28 -22.38 -42.85
N ASN A 3 19.12 -22.43 -43.54
CA ASN A 3 17.93 -21.66 -43.15
C ASN A 3 16.71 -22.50 -42.71
N THR A 4 16.81 -23.83 -42.69
CA THR A 4 15.67 -24.71 -42.34
C THR A 4 15.65 -25.19 -40.89
N LEU A 5 16.70 -24.93 -40.10
CA LEU A 5 16.79 -25.35 -38.69
C LEU A 5 16.46 -24.27 -37.65
N ARG A 6 16.32 -23.00 -38.03
CA ARG A 6 16.01 -21.91 -37.06
C ARG A 6 14.53 -21.81 -36.69
N PHE A 7 13.63 -22.20 -37.58
CA PHE A 7 12.18 -22.15 -37.34
C PHE A 7 11.66 -23.18 -36.31
N PRO A 8 12.11 -24.45 -36.29
CA PRO A 8 11.66 -25.41 -35.28
C PRO A 8 12.20 -25.11 -33.89
N LEU A 9 13.39 -24.53 -33.75
CA LEU A 9 13.96 -24.16 -32.46
C LEU A 9 13.19 -23.02 -31.79
N TYR A 10 12.75 -22.02 -32.55
CA TYR A 10 11.93 -20.93 -32.02
C TYR A 10 10.57 -21.44 -31.54
N LYS A 11 9.90 -22.30 -32.32
CA LYS A 11 8.65 -22.96 -31.89
C LYS A 11 8.86 -23.87 -30.69
N LEU A 12 9.97 -24.60 -30.59
CA LEU A 12 10.30 -25.40 -29.41
C LEU A 12 10.55 -24.54 -28.17
N ILE A 13 11.21 -23.39 -28.30
CA ILE A 13 11.39 -22.44 -27.20
C ILE A 13 10.06 -21.80 -26.80
N THR A 14 9.21 -21.42 -27.76
CA THR A 14 7.87 -20.87 -27.47
C THR A 14 6.95 -21.90 -26.85
N VAL A 15 6.99 -23.15 -27.31
CA VAL A 15 6.24 -24.29 -26.73
C VAL A 15 6.80 -24.64 -25.36
N ALA A 16 8.12 -24.63 -25.15
CA ALA A 16 8.72 -24.83 -23.84
C ALA A 16 8.37 -23.70 -22.88
N LEU A 17 8.42 -22.42 -23.31
CA LEU A 17 7.95 -21.28 -22.51
C LEU A 17 6.45 -21.40 -22.21
N CYS A 18 5.63 -21.81 -23.18
CA CYS A 18 4.20 -22.04 -22.97
C CYS A 18 3.97 -23.21 -22.01
N CYS A 19 4.70 -24.30 -22.10
CA CYS A 19 4.60 -25.44 -21.18
C CYS A 19 5.06 -25.07 -19.76
N ILE A 20 6.06 -24.19 -19.62
CA ILE A 20 6.52 -23.63 -18.33
C ILE A 20 5.46 -22.69 -17.71
N VAL A 21 4.66 -22.00 -18.55
CA VAL A 21 3.56 -21.13 -18.11
C VAL A 21 2.26 -21.93 -17.85
N LEU A 22 2.03 -23.02 -18.59
CA LEU A 22 0.84 -23.88 -18.50
C LEU A 22 0.87 -24.85 -17.31
N SER A 23 2.06 -25.20 -16.79
CA SER A 23 2.20 -25.98 -15.54
C SER A 23 2.24 -25.06 -14.32
N ALA A 24 1.28 -24.13 -14.22
CA ALA A 24 1.10 -23.19 -13.12
C ALA A 24 0.75 -23.91 -11.79
N CYS A 25 1.70 -24.67 -11.26
CA CYS A 25 2.03 -24.56 -9.85
C CYS A 25 2.72 -23.20 -9.71
N THR A 26 2.00 -22.24 -9.15
CA THR A 26 2.30 -20.81 -9.03
C THR A 26 3.74 -20.49 -8.57
N SER A 27 4.40 -21.40 -7.86
CA SER A 27 5.75 -21.27 -7.29
C SER A 27 6.92 -21.16 -8.28
N LEU A 28 6.75 -21.46 -9.57
CA LEU A 28 7.82 -21.31 -10.58
C LEU A 28 8.15 -19.83 -10.86
N ILE A 29 7.12 -18.98 -10.92
CA ILE A 29 7.21 -17.57 -11.38
C ILE A 29 6.82 -16.59 -10.26
N SER A 30 5.99 -17.01 -9.28
CA SER A 30 5.63 -16.16 -8.15
C SER A 30 5.61 -16.96 -6.86
N GLY A 31 6.34 -16.48 -5.86
CA GLY A 31 6.32 -17.03 -4.50
C GLY A 31 5.20 -16.43 -3.66
N ASN A 32 4.76 -17.16 -2.65
CA ASN A 32 3.89 -16.69 -1.56
C ASN A 32 4.45 -17.08 -0.19
N ARG A 33 5.76 -17.33 -0.08
CA ARG A 33 6.38 -17.74 1.18
C ARG A 33 6.35 -16.57 2.14
N SER A 34 5.63 -16.70 3.24
CA SER A 34 5.65 -15.69 4.29
C SER A 34 7.01 -15.66 4.98
N VAL A 35 7.50 -14.44 5.23
CA VAL A 35 8.76 -14.14 5.91
C VAL A 35 8.48 -13.12 7.02
N PRO A 36 9.22 -13.19 8.16
CA PRO A 36 8.98 -12.27 9.26
C PRO A 36 9.22 -10.82 8.85
N VAL A 37 8.45 -9.91 9.46
CA VAL A 37 8.65 -8.47 9.32
C VAL A 37 9.90 -8.00 10.07
N ARG A 38 10.50 -6.93 9.57
CA ARG A 38 11.60 -6.23 10.26
C ARG A 38 11.05 -5.14 11.15
N VAL A 39 11.85 -4.68 12.10
CA VAL A 39 11.48 -3.51 12.92
C VAL A 39 11.40 -2.23 12.09
N THR A 40 12.28 -2.05 11.10
CA THR A 40 12.19 -0.92 10.17
C THR A 40 10.92 -0.96 9.33
N ASP A 41 10.38 -2.16 9.03
CA ASP A 41 9.12 -2.29 8.31
C ASP A 41 7.96 -1.71 9.14
N LEU A 42 7.98 -1.93 10.47
CA LEU A 42 6.98 -1.37 11.38
C LEU A 42 7.04 0.17 11.39
N GLU A 43 8.23 0.75 11.43
CA GLU A 43 8.40 2.22 11.40
C GLU A 43 7.84 2.83 10.09
N ASP A 44 8.08 2.17 8.95
CA ASP A 44 7.56 2.62 7.66
C ASP A 44 6.04 2.48 7.58
N ILE A 45 5.48 1.40 8.15
CA ILE A 45 4.04 1.20 8.28
C ILE A 45 3.42 2.29 9.18
N GLU A 46 4.01 2.58 10.33
CA GLU A 46 3.50 3.61 11.26
C GLU A 46 3.50 5.00 10.63
N LYS A 47 4.57 5.36 9.89
CA LYS A 47 4.60 6.62 9.12
C LYS A 47 3.49 6.65 8.06
N ALA A 48 3.30 5.56 7.32
CA ALA A 48 2.26 5.48 6.31
C ALA A 48 0.85 5.62 6.89
N LEU A 49 0.59 5.06 8.09
CA LEU A 49 -0.70 5.15 8.78
C LEU A 49 -1.07 6.57 9.24
N ALA A 50 -0.11 7.51 9.30
CA ALA A 50 -0.41 8.91 9.59
C ALA A 50 -0.87 9.71 8.36
N THR A 51 -0.57 9.25 7.15
CA THR A 51 -0.80 9.99 5.90
C THR A 51 -2.27 10.24 5.51
N PRO A 52 -3.27 9.41 5.86
CA PRO A 52 -4.66 9.67 5.48
C PRO A 52 -5.23 10.97 6.05
N MET A 53 -4.64 11.49 7.13
CA MET A 53 -5.04 12.77 7.74
C MET A 53 -4.93 13.95 6.77
N ASP A 54 -4.05 13.84 5.76
CA ASP A 54 -3.84 14.87 4.75
C ASP A 54 -4.71 14.68 3.50
N ALA A 55 -5.54 13.63 3.43
CA ALA A 55 -6.35 13.38 2.24
C ALA A 55 -7.51 14.40 2.12
N PRO A 56 -7.89 14.84 0.91
CA PRO A 56 -8.97 15.80 0.71
C PRO A 56 -10.35 15.15 0.80
N LEU A 57 -11.36 15.82 1.37
CA LEU A 57 -12.77 15.40 1.32
C LEU A 57 -13.37 15.64 -0.08
N ILE A 58 -13.22 14.69 -0.99
CA ILE A 58 -13.59 14.84 -2.40
C ILE A 58 -15.10 14.87 -2.66
N THR A 59 -15.93 14.72 -1.63
CA THR A 59 -17.39 14.93 -1.70
C THR A 59 -17.80 16.36 -1.36
N HIS A 60 -16.89 17.17 -0.83
CA HIS A 60 -17.18 18.55 -0.42
C HIS A 60 -17.45 19.46 -1.64
N GLN A 61 -18.53 20.24 -1.58
CA GLN A 61 -18.90 21.18 -2.64
C GLN A 61 -18.04 22.44 -2.59
N ILE A 62 -17.62 22.94 -3.76
CA ILE A 62 -16.82 24.17 -3.87
C ILE A 62 -17.57 25.18 -4.73
N GLY A 63 -17.84 26.35 -4.17
CA GLY A 63 -18.52 27.45 -4.88
C GLY A 63 -19.97 27.13 -5.25
N HIS A 64 -20.70 26.44 -4.36
CA HIS A 64 -22.11 26.01 -4.58
C HIS A 64 -22.35 25.11 -5.81
N ARG A 65 -21.29 24.53 -6.37
CA ARG A 65 -21.42 23.59 -7.49
C ARG A 65 -21.81 22.20 -7.01
N PRO A 66 -22.85 21.57 -7.59
CA PRO A 66 -23.15 20.17 -7.33
C PRO A 66 -21.95 19.30 -7.70
N VAL A 67 -21.61 18.34 -6.84
CA VAL A 67 -20.51 17.41 -7.06
C VAL A 67 -21.06 16.10 -7.61
N LYS A 68 -20.45 15.61 -8.70
CA LYS A 68 -20.69 14.25 -9.22
C LYS A 68 -19.36 13.53 -9.32
N ILE A 69 -19.29 12.33 -8.74
CA ILE A 69 -18.06 11.53 -8.69
C ILE A 69 -18.26 10.25 -9.49
N TYR A 70 -17.50 10.09 -10.57
CA TYR A 70 -17.39 8.83 -11.30
C TYR A 70 -16.29 7.97 -10.68
N LYS A 71 -16.61 6.75 -10.27
CA LYS A 71 -15.70 5.84 -9.58
C LYS A 71 -15.33 4.69 -10.52
N VAL A 72 -14.04 4.55 -10.81
CA VAL A 72 -13.54 3.53 -11.73
C VAL A 72 -12.32 2.79 -11.17
N ALA A 73 -12.30 1.48 -11.36
CA ALA A 73 -11.28 0.59 -10.84
C ALA A 73 -10.67 -0.29 -11.94
N PHE A 74 -9.34 -0.43 -11.95
CA PHE A 74 -8.58 -1.20 -12.93
C PHE A 74 -7.68 -2.24 -12.24
N ASP A 75 -8.02 -3.52 -12.32
CA ASP A 75 -7.29 -4.56 -11.58
C ASP A 75 -5.98 -4.98 -12.25
N GLY A 76 -5.12 -5.63 -11.47
CA GLY A 76 -3.82 -6.14 -11.92
C GLY A 76 -3.91 -7.40 -12.79
N THR A 77 -2.82 -7.77 -13.44
CA THR A 77 -2.75 -8.95 -14.32
C THR A 77 -3.36 -10.19 -13.67
N PHE A 78 -4.17 -10.93 -14.42
CA PHE A 78 -4.84 -12.17 -14.01
C PHE A 78 -5.80 -12.02 -12.83
N ASN A 79 -6.10 -10.79 -12.40
CA ASN A 79 -7.05 -10.53 -11.34
C ASN A 79 -8.45 -10.28 -11.90
N ASP A 80 -9.42 -10.93 -11.29
CA ASP A 80 -10.84 -10.72 -11.55
C ASP A 80 -11.61 -11.04 -10.27
N ARG A 81 -12.39 -10.07 -9.77
CA ARG A 81 -13.22 -10.22 -8.57
C ARG A 81 -14.19 -11.41 -8.63
N ALA A 82 -14.53 -11.90 -9.82
CA ALA A 82 -15.42 -13.04 -10.02
C ALA A 82 -14.68 -14.38 -10.16
N ARG A 83 -13.35 -14.39 -10.34
CA ARG A 83 -12.53 -15.58 -10.59
C ARG A 83 -11.25 -15.56 -9.74
N ILE A 84 -11.44 -15.49 -8.42
CA ILE A 84 -10.35 -15.46 -7.43
C ILE A 84 -9.82 -16.89 -7.21
N PRO A 85 -8.49 -17.12 -7.29
CA PRO A 85 -7.89 -18.41 -6.95
C PRO A 85 -8.16 -18.83 -5.49
N LEU A 86 -8.16 -20.14 -5.21
CA LEU A 86 -8.47 -20.68 -3.87
C LEU A 86 -7.45 -20.29 -2.79
N ASP A 87 -6.20 -20.04 -3.18
CA ASP A 87 -5.08 -19.66 -2.32
C ASP A 87 -4.80 -18.15 -2.32
N GLU A 88 -5.74 -17.36 -2.84
CA GLU A 88 -5.68 -15.91 -2.89
C GLU A 88 -6.96 -15.28 -2.32
N ARG A 89 -6.98 -13.96 -2.25
CA ARG A 89 -8.17 -13.17 -1.93
C ARG A 89 -8.39 -12.08 -2.97
N GLU A 90 -9.53 -11.39 -2.85
CA GLU A 90 -9.80 -10.21 -3.68
C GLU A 90 -8.66 -9.19 -3.52
N THR A 91 -8.23 -8.58 -4.63
CA THR A 91 -7.21 -7.53 -4.57
C THR A 91 -7.74 -6.28 -3.91
N MET A 92 -6.83 -5.39 -3.53
CA MET A 92 -7.16 -4.06 -3.02
C MET A 92 -8.12 -3.32 -3.96
N VAL A 93 -7.91 -3.41 -5.27
CA VAL A 93 -8.72 -2.74 -6.29
C VAL A 93 -10.13 -3.31 -6.33
N ALA A 94 -10.28 -4.64 -6.35
CA ALA A 94 -11.58 -5.30 -6.30
C ALA A 94 -12.35 -4.94 -5.02
N ARG A 95 -11.65 -4.92 -3.88
CA ARG A 95 -12.19 -4.53 -2.57
C ARG A 95 -12.68 -3.09 -2.57
N ILE A 96 -11.84 -2.14 -3.01
CA ILE A 96 -12.21 -0.72 -3.14
C ILE A 96 -13.45 -0.59 -4.03
N ALA A 97 -13.45 -1.22 -5.21
CA ALA A 97 -14.54 -1.12 -6.17
C ALA A 97 -15.87 -1.58 -5.57
N ARG A 98 -15.86 -2.64 -4.76
CA ARG A 98 -17.03 -3.12 -4.02
C ARG A 98 -17.44 -2.13 -2.92
N GLN A 99 -16.50 -1.65 -2.11
CA GLN A 99 -16.75 -0.77 -0.97
C GLN A 99 -17.32 0.58 -1.38
N VAL A 100 -16.78 1.20 -2.43
CA VAL A 100 -17.24 2.51 -2.91
C VAL A 100 -18.42 2.41 -3.89
N ASN A 101 -18.90 1.19 -4.17
CA ASN A 101 -19.86 0.89 -5.22
C ASN A 101 -19.45 1.58 -6.54
N ALA A 102 -18.31 1.15 -7.10
CA ALA A 102 -17.74 1.76 -8.29
C ALA A 102 -18.69 1.66 -9.48
N ASP A 103 -18.78 2.73 -10.27
CA ASP A 103 -19.59 2.77 -11.48
C ASP A 103 -19.09 1.74 -12.51
N ARG A 104 -17.76 1.54 -12.54
CA ARG A 104 -17.09 0.52 -13.35
C ARG A 104 -15.93 -0.14 -12.64
N TYR A 105 -15.86 -1.46 -12.80
CA TYR A 105 -14.73 -2.30 -12.46
C TYR A 105 -14.25 -2.99 -13.74
N TYR A 106 -12.98 -2.76 -14.08
CA TYR A 106 -12.30 -3.42 -15.18
C TYR A 106 -11.38 -4.47 -14.58
N ARG A 107 -11.66 -5.72 -14.95
CA ARG A 107 -10.80 -6.86 -14.66
C ARG A 107 -9.41 -6.65 -15.27
N GLY A 108 -8.44 -7.37 -14.74
CA GLY A 108 -7.05 -7.24 -15.14
C GLY A 108 -6.73 -7.75 -16.54
N VAL A 109 -5.54 -7.37 -16.99
CA VAL A 109 -4.89 -7.92 -18.18
C VAL A 109 -4.88 -9.45 -18.11
N GLY A 110 -5.20 -10.13 -19.20
CA GLY A 110 -5.28 -11.59 -19.28
C GLY A 110 -6.62 -12.17 -18.82
N MET A 111 -7.60 -11.33 -18.45
CA MET A 111 -8.89 -11.80 -17.95
C MET A 111 -10.07 -11.47 -18.87
N GLN A 112 -9.87 -10.89 -20.06
CA GLN A 112 -10.96 -10.28 -20.86
C GLN A 112 -12.00 -11.28 -21.39
N GLY A 113 -11.62 -12.55 -21.59
CA GLY A 113 -12.53 -13.63 -21.97
C GLY A 113 -13.20 -14.34 -20.79
N SER A 114 -13.81 -15.49 -21.08
CA SER A 114 -14.33 -16.43 -20.07
C SER A 114 -13.22 -17.20 -19.35
N GLY A 115 -12.09 -17.41 -20.02
CA GLY A 115 -10.88 -18.04 -19.48
C GLY A 115 -9.74 -17.05 -19.20
N ILE A 116 -8.58 -17.60 -18.83
CA ILE A 116 -7.32 -16.88 -18.69
C ILE A 116 -6.65 -16.77 -20.07
N ASP A 117 -6.31 -15.56 -20.48
CA ASP A 117 -5.55 -15.24 -21.69
C ASP A 117 -4.09 -14.97 -21.31
N TYR A 118 -3.26 -16.02 -21.33
CA TYR A 118 -1.84 -15.91 -21.03
C TYR A 118 -1.07 -15.00 -22.01
N PRO A 119 -1.30 -15.05 -23.34
CA PRO A 119 -0.70 -14.08 -24.27
C PRO A 119 -0.96 -12.61 -23.90
N ASP A 120 -2.20 -12.26 -23.56
CA ASP A 120 -2.52 -10.92 -23.08
C ASP A 120 -1.86 -10.67 -21.71
N GLY A 121 -1.91 -11.64 -20.80
CA GLY A 121 -1.23 -11.56 -19.50
C GLY A 121 0.28 -11.34 -19.57
N ILE A 122 0.95 -11.77 -20.64
CA ILE A 122 2.38 -11.52 -20.86
C ILE A 122 2.58 -10.15 -21.51
N SER A 123 1.86 -9.87 -22.59
CA SER A 123 2.07 -8.68 -23.43
C SER A 123 1.47 -7.40 -22.85
N GLY A 124 0.35 -7.51 -22.14
CA GLY A 124 -0.42 -6.35 -21.72
C GLY A 124 -1.25 -5.70 -22.83
N SER A 125 -1.52 -6.40 -23.92
CA SER A 125 -2.16 -5.85 -25.12
C SER A 125 -3.54 -5.21 -24.87
N SER A 126 -4.34 -5.74 -23.95
CA SER A 126 -5.71 -5.28 -23.70
C SER A 126 -5.80 -3.95 -22.94
N SER A 127 -4.73 -3.50 -22.27
CA SER A 127 -4.79 -2.30 -21.42
C SER A 127 -5.18 -1.04 -22.19
N PHE A 128 -4.71 -0.87 -23.42
CA PHE A 128 -5.08 0.29 -24.24
C PHE A 128 -6.60 0.30 -24.50
N ASP A 129 -7.14 -0.81 -24.98
CA ASP A 129 -8.56 -0.94 -25.33
C ASP A 129 -9.46 -0.79 -24.09
N VAL A 130 -9.03 -1.31 -22.95
CA VAL A 130 -9.73 -1.16 -21.66
C VAL A 130 -9.78 0.31 -21.24
N ALA A 131 -8.67 1.04 -21.33
CA ALA A 131 -8.64 2.47 -21.00
C ALA A 131 -9.51 3.29 -21.97
N GLU A 132 -9.48 2.96 -23.26
CA GLU A 132 -10.32 3.58 -24.28
C GLU A 132 -11.81 3.30 -24.05
N GLN A 133 -12.18 2.08 -23.66
CA GLN A 133 -13.54 1.76 -23.24
C GLN A 133 -13.96 2.57 -22.01
N ALA A 134 -13.14 2.61 -20.97
CA ALA A 134 -13.41 3.36 -19.75
C ALA A 134 -13.63 4.85 -20.03
N LYS A 135 -12.82 5.44 -20.90
CA LYS A 135 -12.98 6.82 -21.36
C LYS A 135 -14.32 7.03 -22.06
N ARG A 136 -14.71 6.14 -22.99
CA ARG A 136 -16.02 6.25 -23.69
C ARG A 136 -17.19 6.20 -22.72
N GLU A 137 -17.18 5.25 -21.78
CA GLU A 137 -18.24 5.10 -20.79
C GLU A 137 -18.31 6.31 -19.84
N PHE A 138 -17.15 6.81 -19.39
CA PHE A 138 -17.08 8.03 -18.59
C PHE A 138 -17.65 9.24 -19.32
N PHE A 139 -17.30 9.46 -20.60
CA PHE A 139 -17.83 10.59 -21.36
C PHE A 139 -19.34 10.52 -21.54
N VAL A 140 -19.93 9.34 -21.75
CA VAL A 140 -21.39 9.20 -21.77
C VAL A 140 -22.00 9.63 -20.43
N GLN A 141 -21.39 9.24 -19.31
CA GLN A 141 -21.87 9.63 -17.98
C GLN A 141 -21.70 11.12 -17.70
N ALA A 142 -20.55 11.70 -18.06
CA ALA A 142 -20.26 13.12 -17.92
C ALA A 142 -21.21 13.98 -18.75
N SER A 143 -21.50 13.59 -20.00
CA SER A 143 -22.49 14.27 -20.84
C SER A 143 -23.85 14.34 -20.17
N LYS A 144 -24.32 13.25 -19.55
CA LYS A 144 -25.61 13.25 -18.83
C LYS A 144 -25.61 14.26 -17.68
N TRP A 145 -24.56 14.26 -16.84
CA TRP A 145 -24.47 15.20 -15.73
C TRP A 145 -24.39 16.66 -16.16
N LEU A 146 -23.68 16.95 -17.25
CA LEU A 146 -23.58 18.32 -17.79
C LEU A 146 -24.88 18.78 -18.48
N LEU A 147 -25.63 17.86 -19.08
CA LEU A 147 -26.98 18.15 -19.60
C LEU A 147 -27.95 18.47 -18.46
N ASP A 148 -27.89 17.72 -17.35
CA ASP A 148 -28.73 17.96 -16.17
C ASP A 148 -28.37 19.28 -15.46
N ASN A 149 -27.07 19.57 -15.30
CA ASN A 149 -26.59 20.83 -14.74
C ASN A 149 -25.19 21.19 -15.31
N PRO A 150 -25.08 22.21 -16.17
CA PRO A 150 -23.82 22.60 -16.78
C PRO A 150 -22.76 23.17 -15.82
N ASN A 151 -23.16 23.51 -14.58
CA ASN A 151 -22.27 23.99 -13.52
C ASN A 151 -21.79 22.87 -12.57
N THR A 152 -21.99 21.60 -12.93
CA THR A 152 -21.56 20.44 -12.13
C THR A 152 -20.03 20.37 -12.03
N ASP A 153 -19.51 20.17 -10.81
CA ASP A 153 -18.12 19.80 -10.55
C ASP A 153 -17.95 18.29 -10.74
N ILE A 154 -17.44 17.90 -11.91
CA ILE A 154 -17.23 16.49 -12.27
C ILE A 154 -15.87 16.03 -11.75
N ARG A 155 -15.91 15.05 -10.86
CA ARG A 155 -14.75 14.43 -10.25
C ARG A 155 -14.69 12.97 -10.65
N VAL A 156 -13.48 12.42 -10.71
CA VAL A 156 -13.26 11.02 -11.01
C VAL A 156 -12.37 10.43 -9.93
N PHE A 157 -12.90 9.44 -9.22
CA PHE A 157 -12.11 8.59 -8.33
C PHE A 157 -11.58 7.40 -9.13
N VAL A 158 -10.26 7.25 -9.17
CA VAL A 158 -9.58 6.21 -9.93
C VAL A 158 -8.76 5.34 -8.99
N THR A 159 -8.87 4.02 -9.13
CA THR A 159 -7.94 3.11 -8.47
C THR A 159 -7.40 2.06 -9.44
N GLY A 160 -6.16 1.64 -9.23
CA GLY A 160 -5.60 0.54 -10.00
C GLY A 160 -4.38 -0.10 -9.35
N PHE A 161 -4.11 -1.36 -9.72
CA PHE A 161 -3.00 -2.16 -9.20
C PHE A 161 -2.16 -2.72 -10.34
N SER A 162 -0.83 -2.72 -10.22
CA SER A 162 0.06 -3.34 -11.22
C SER A 162 -0.14 -2.73 -12.61
N ARG A 163 -0.34 -3.56 -13.65
CA ARG A 163 -0.75 -3.12 -15.00
C ARG A 163 -2.13 -2.45 -15.06
N GLY A 164 -3.00 -2.73 -14.10
CA GLY A 164 -4.23 -1.96 -13.90
C GLY A 164 -3.96 -0.52 -13.51
N ALA A 165 -2.95 -0.25 -12.69
CA ALA A 165 -2.52 1.12 -12.38
C ALA A 165 -1.91 1.82 -13.62
N ALA A 166 -1.18 1.10 -14.47
CA ALA A 166 -0.70 1.62 -15.75
C ALA A 166 -1.87 1.98 -16.70
N THR A 167 -2.89 1.12 -16.74
CA THR A 167 -4.15 1.35 -17.48
C THR A 167 -4.89 2.57 -16.94
N ALA A 168 -4.97 2.72 -15.62
CA ALA A 168 -5.57 3.86 -14.95
C ALA A 168 -4.87 5.18 -15.32
N ARG A 169 -3.53 5.21 -15.31
CA ARG A 169 -2.73 6.36 -15.77
C ARG A 169 -3.04 6.73 -17.21
N HIS A 170 -3.13 5.74 -18.09
CA HIS A 170 -3.46 5.97 -19.49
C HIS A 170 -4.89 6.52 -19.66
N PHE A 171 -5.87 5.95 -18.96
CA PHE A 171 -7.25 6.43 -18.92
C PHE A 171 -7.33 7.91 -18.49
N MET A 172 -6.63 8.29 -17.41
CA MET A 172 -6.62 9.69 -16.96
C MET A 172 -6.09 10.60 -18.06
N ASN A 173 -4.96 10.28 -18.70
CA ASN A 173 -4.42 11.08 -19.80
C ASN A 173 -5.36 11.19 -21.01
N LEU A 174 -6.00 10.09 -21.40
CA LEU A 174 -6.97 10.07 -22.51
C LEU A 174 -8.14 11.01 -22.23
N VAL A 175 -8.66 11.00 -21.00
CA VAL A 175 -9.74 11.91 -20.60
C VAL A 175 -9.25 13.37 -20.61
N THR A 176 -8.10 13.66 -20.01
CA THR A 176 -7.53 15.04 -19.98
C THR A 176 -7.39 15.61 -21.38
N GLN A 177 -6.80 14.84 -22.31
CA GLN A 177 -6.54 15.31 -23.68
C GLN A 177 -7.82 15.48 -24.48
N GLN A 178 -8.82 14.61 -24.29
CA GLN A 178 -10.03 14.62 -25.10
C GLN A 178 -11.17 15.45 -24.52
N TRP A 179 -11.06 15.91 -23.27
CA TRP A 179 -12.08 16.74 -22.63
C TRP A 179 -12.41 18.01 -23.42
N PRO A 180 -11.42 18.85 -23.83
CA PRO A 180 -11.73 20.09 -24.54
C PRO A 180 -12.44 19.86 -25.88
N MET A 181 -12.08 18.80 -26.60
CA MET A 181 -12.73 18.44 -27.87
C MET A 181 -14.19 17.99 -27.69
N ARG A 182 -14.54 17.47 -26.51
CA ARG A 182 -15.89 16.96 -26.21
C ARG A 182 -16.79 18.00 -25.56
N PHE A 183 -16.23 18.89 -24.74
CA PHE A 183 -16.99 19.79 -23.86
C PHE A 183 -16.52 21.25 -23.90
N GLY A 184 -15.44 21.58 -24.61
CA GLY A 184 -14.75 22.88 -24.55
C GLY A 184 -15.38 24.03 -25.33
N MET A 185 -16.64 23.93 -25.78
CA MET A 185 -17.29 24.95 -26.61
C MET A 185 -18.08 26.02 -25.85
N VAL A 186 -18.06 26.04 -24.51
CA VAL A 186 -18.81 27.05 -23.74
C VAL A 186 -17.92 27.69 -22.67
N GLU A 187 -17.37 28.87 -22.97
CA GLU A 187 -16.65 29.71 -21.99
C GLU A 187 -17.59 30.09 -20.83
N GLY A 188 -17.06 30.11 -19.60
CA GLY A 188 -17.78 30.54 -18.39
C GLY A 188 -18.60 29.47 -17.63
N LEU A 189 -18.67 28.22 -18.11
CA LEU A 189 -19.32 27.11 -17.39
C LEU A 189 -18.31 26.22 -16.66
N ALA A 190 -18.69 25.54 -15.57
CA ALA A 190 -17.81 24.55 -14.91
C ALA A 190 -17.34 23.44 -15.87
N ALA A 191 -18.10 23.16 -16.93
CA ALA A 191 -17.72 22.28 -18.04
C ALA A 191 -16.37 22.66 -18.70
N SER A 192 -16.00 23.95 -18.69
CA SER A 192 -14.72 24.42 -19.24
C SER A 192 -13.51 24.11 -18.35
N ALA A 193 -13.73 23.84 -17.06
CA ALA A 193 -12.66 23.56 -16.09
C ALA A 193 -12.11 22.12 -16.13
N GLY A 194 -12.75 21.21 -16.89
CA GLY A 194 -12.30 19.82 -17.00
C GLY A 194 -12.75 18.93 -15.84
N ALA A 195 -12.84 17.61 -16.10
CA ALA A 195 -12.96 16.63 -15.03
C ALA A 195 -11.68 16.58 -14.18
N ARG A 196 -11.83 16.54 -12.84
CA ARG A 196 -10.70 16.47 -11.90
C ARG A 196 -10.53 15.06 -11.32
N PHE A 197 -9.29 14.59 -11.22
CA PHE A 197 -8.99 13.22 -10.79
C PHE A 197 -8.44 13.14 -9.37
N TYR A 198 -8.88 12.11 -8.66
CA TYR A 198 -8.42 11.71 -7.33
C TYR A 198 -8.09 10.23 -7.38
N ALA A 199 -6.84 9.83 -7.13
CA ALA A 199 -6.39 8.48 -7.43
C ALA A 199 -5.68 7.76 -6.27
N LEU A 200 -5.95 6.47 -6.12
CA LEU A 200 -5.19 5.52 -5.29
C LEU A 200 -4.60 4.43 -6.20
N LEU A 201 -3.30 4.49 -6.45
CA LEU A 201 -2.57 3.56 -7.30
C LEU A 201 -1.68 2.63 -6.46
N TYR A 202 -1.62 1.36 -6.81
CA TYR A 202 -0.90 0.33 -6.08
C TYR A 202 0.17 -0.30 -6.98
N ASP A 203 1.44 -0.10 -6.61
CA ASP A 203 2.67 -0.60 -7.24
C ASP A 203 2.59 -0.68 -8.78
N THR A 204 2.54 0.49 -9.43
CA THR A 204 2.35 0.59 -10.89
C THR A 204 3.47 -0.14 -11.63
N VAL A 205 3.12 -1.12 -12.48
CA VAL A 205 4.06 -1.83 -13.35
C VAL A 205 3.50 -1.81 -14.78
N ALA A 206 4.34 -1.54 -15.78
CA ALA A 206 3.94 -1.42 -17.18
C ALA A 206 4.74 -2.34 -18.12
N THR A 207 5.19 -3.49 -17.62
CA THR A 207 5.96 -4.48 -18.38
C THR A 207 5.19 -4.91 -19.63
N GLY A 208 5.80 -4.75 -20.80
CA GLY A 208 5.20 -5.01 -22.11
C GLY A 208 4.32 -3.88 -22.67
N GLN A 209 4.06 -2.82 -21.89
CA GLN A 209 3.05 -1.78 -22.21
C GLN A 209 3.61 -0.35 -22.27
N SER A 210 4.90 -0.17 -21.95
CA SER A 210 5.49 1.15 -21.77
C SER A 210 5.48 2.04 -23.03
N TYR A 211 5.41 1.44 -24.21
CA TYR A 211 5.35 2.15 -25.49
C TYR A 211 3.94 2.46 -25.98
N SER A 212 2.92 1.75 -25.48
CA SER A 212 1.52 1.92 -25.90
C SER A 212 0.72 2.79 -24.95
N LEU A 213 1.15 2.91 -23.68
CA LEU A 213 0.43 3.64 -22.65
C LEU A 213 1.07 4.99 -22.31
N MET A 214 0.23 5.98 -22.08
CA MET A 214 0.62 7.27 -21.48
C MET A 214 0.71 7.11 -19.96
N LEU A 215 1.94 7.02 -19.45
CA LEU A 215 2.21 6.66 -18.04
C LEU A 215 2.48 7.85 -17.12
N ASN A 216 2.61 9.08 -17.64
CA ASN A 216 2.71 10.31 -16.85
C ASN A 216 1.40 10.60 -16.10
N ILE A 217 1.45 11.41 -15.05
CA ILE A 217 0.25 11.90 -14.36
C ILE A 217 -0.21 13.21 -15.03
N PRO A 218 -1.44 13.33 -15.56
CA PRO A 218 -1.89 14.53 -16.28
C PRO A 218 -2.19 15.72 -15.34
N SER A 219 -2.22 16.95 -15.89
CA SER A 219 -2.51 18.19 -15.14
C SER A 219 -3.89 18.23 -14.48
N SER A 220 -4.82 17.39 -14.95
CA SER A 220 -6.17 17.26 -14.38
C SER A 220 -6.25 16.47 -13.07
N VAL A 221 -5.15 15.91 -12.58
CA VAL A 221 -5.09 15.20 -11.30
C VAL A 221 -4.89 16.21 -10.16
N ASP A 222 -5.87 16.28 -9.26
CA ASP A 222 -5.81 17.13 -8.05
C ASP A 222 -5.04 16.43 -6.93
N TYR A 223 -5.26 15.12 -6.76
CA TYR A 223 -4.66 14.36 -5.67
C TYR A 223 -4.42 12.91 -6.09
N LEU A 224 -3.23 12.40 -5.82
CA LEU A 224 -2.86 11.03 -6.10
C LEU A 224 -2.02 10.49 -4.95
N VAL A 225 -2.36 9.28 -4.52
CA VAL A 225 -1.51 8.46 -3.65
C VAL A 225 -1.05 7.26 -4.45
N HIS A 226 0.26 7.09 -4.54
CA HIS A 226 0.88 5.91 -5.14
C HIS A 226 1.56 5.09 -4.04
N PHE A 227 1.05 3.89 -3.80
CA PHE A 227 1.66 2.92 -2.89
C PHE A 227 2.74 2.13 -3.63
N TYR A 228 3.92 2.01 -3.04
CA TYR A 228 5.10 1.40 -3.65
C TYR A 228 5.64 0.26 -2.80
N ALA A 229 5.91 -0.90 -3.41
CA ALA A 229 6.47 -2.07 -2.73
C ALA A 229 8.00 -1.95 -2.57
N THR A 230 8.51 -1.88 -1.33
CA THR A 230 9.96 -1.76 -1.07
C THR A 230 10.71 -3.10 -1.04
N ASN A 231 9.99 -4.22 -0.99
CA ASN A 231 10.58 -5.57 -0.95
C ASN A 231 10.20 -6.44 -2.15
N GLU A 232 9.71 -5.85 -3.24
CA GLU A 232 9.59 -6.57 -4.51
C GLU A 232 10.98 -6.74 -5.14
N THR A 233 11.43 -7.99 -5.28
CA THR A 233 12.81 -8.34 -5.69
C THR A 233 12.90 -8.86 -7.13
N ARG A 234 11.77 -9.00 -7.84
CA ARG A 234 11.68 -9.40 -9.25
C ARG A 234 11.96 -8.20 -10.17
N ASN A 235 13.14 -7.61 -10.02
CA ASN A 235 13.53 -6.33 -10.61
C ASN A 235 13.51 -6.28 -12.15
N GLN A 236 13.59 -7.41 -12.84
CA GLN A 236 13.63 -7.46 -14.31
C GLN A 236 12.23 -7.41 -14.94
N THR A 237 11.22 -7.97 -14.26
CA THR A 237 9.85 -8.11 -14.78
C THR A 237 8.84 -7.21 -14.07
N PHE A 238 9.21 -6.64 -12.91
CA PHE A 238 8.38 -5.75 -12.10
C PHE A 238 9.07 -4.41 -11.81
N ALA A 239 9.60 -3.77 -12.85
CA ALA A 239 10.10 -2.40 -12.77
C ALA A 239 8.92 -1.43 -12.49
N PRO A 240 8.89 -0.78 -11.31
CA PRO A 240 7.78 0.10 -10.97
C PRO A 240 7.90 1.45 -11.68
N ILE A 241 6.77 2.05 -12.01
CA ILE A 241 6.71 3.43 -12.51
C ILE A 241 6.57 4.37 -11.31
N ILE A 242 7.55 5.22 -11.03
CA ILE A 242 7.44 6.24 -9.98
C ILE A 242 7.22 7.62 -10.57
N ASP A 243 6.60 8.51 -9.80
CA ASP A 243 6.23 9.84 -10.26
C ASP A 243 7.19 10.89 -9.72
N SER A 244 7.55 11.86 -10.57
CA SER A 244 8.17 13.10 -10.15
C SER A 244 7.25 14.27 -10.50
N ASP A 245 6.97 15.16 -9.55
CA ASP A 245 6.20 16.37 -9.79
C ASP A 245 7.14 17.55 -10.09
N PRO A 246 7.25 18.02 -11.34
CA PRO A 246 8.10 19.16 -11.68
C PRO A 246 7.55 20.50 -11.18
N THR A 247 6.27 20.55 -10.81
CA THR A 247 5.57 21.76 -10.36
C THR A 247 4.81 21.48 -9.07
N PRO A 248 5.52 21.15 -7.97
CA PRO A 248 4.87 20.85 -6.70
C PRO A 248 4.11 22.08 -6.18
N LEU A 249 2.97 21.84 -5.54
CA LEU A 249 2.20 22.92 -4.93
C LEU A 249 3.00 23.58 -3.79
N PRO A 250 2.94 24.92 -3.65
CA PRO A 250 3.69 25.63 -2.63
C PRO A 250 3.25 25.21 -1.21
N SER A 251 4.21 24.81 -0.38
CA SER A 251 4.00 24.38 1.01
C SER A 251 3.71 25.53 1.99
N LEU A 252 3.87 26.79 1.56
CA LEU A 252 3.90 27.97 2.41
C LEU A 252 2.62 28.82 2.31
N TRP A 253 1.57 28.42 3.03
CA TRP A 253 0.56 29.35 3.54
C TRP A 253 0.51 29.18 5.05
N ARG A 254 0.97 30.20 5.79
CA ARG A 254 1.48 30.17 7.19
C ARG A 254 0.60 29.54 8.28
N PHE A 255 -0.61 29.05 7.98
CA PHE A 255 -1.55 28.53 8.99
C PHE A 255 -2.35 27.27 8.57
N GLN A 256 -2.23 26.78 7.33
CA GLN A 256 -2.91 25.55 6.88
C GLN A 256 -2.05 24.76 5.87
N PRO A 257 -1.68 23.50 6.16
CA PRO A 257 -0.93 22.68 5.21
C PRO A 257 -1.80 22.38 3.98
N ILE A 258 -1.21 22.51 2.78
CA ILE A 258 -1.83 22.07 1.53
C ILE A 258 -1.32 20.66 1.25
N PRO A 259 -2.21 19.66 1.10
CA PRO A 259 -1.79 18.31 0.74
C PRO A 259 -0.99 18.31 -0.57
N GLY A 260 0.03 17.46 -0.65
CA GLY A 260 0.74 17.23 -1.91
C GLY A 260 -0.23 16.73 -2.98
N ARG A 261 -0.02 17.17 -4.23
CA ARG A 261 -0.80 16.68 -5.38
C ARG A 261 -0.46 15.23 -5.71
N ILE A 262 0.82 14.86 -5.65
CA ILE A 262 1.34 13.51 -5.95
C ILE A 262 2.11 13.02 -4.74
N ASN A 263 1.59 11.98 -4.08
CA ASN A 263 2.10 11.45 -2.82
C ASN A 263 2.57 10.02 -3.02
N LEU A 264 3.86 9.77 -2.83
CA LEU A 264 4.44 8.43 -2.88
C LEU A 264 4.56 7.85 -1.48
N ILE A 265 3.82 6.77 -1.20
CA ILE A 265 3.89 6.05 0.07
C ILE A 265 4.65 4.74 -0.17
N ARG A 266 5.80 4.61 0.49
CA ARG A 266 6.63 3.41 0.43
C ARG A 266 6.20 2.46 1.54
N LEU A 267 5.85 1.24 1.17
CA LEU A 267 5.35 0.22 2.07
C LEU A 267 6.22 -1.04 1.97
N PRO A 268 6.54 -1.70 3.11
CA PRO A 268 7.21 -2.98 3.10
C PRO A 268 6.37 -4.08 2.46
N GLY A 269 7.04 -5.17 2.08
CA GLY A 269 6.41 -6.28 1.36
C GLY A 269 6.61 -6.25 -0.15
N ALA A 270 6.17 -7.32 -0.79
CA ALA A 270 6.28 -7.52 -2.22
C ALA A 270 5.09 -6.90 -2.98
N HIS A 271 5.11 -7.00 -4.31
CA HIS A 271 4.08 -6.43 -5.19
C HIS A 271 2.65 -6.77 -4.75
N SER A 272 2.39 -8.05 -4.47
CA SER A 272 1.08 -8.54 -4.04
C SER A 272 0.75 -8.30 -2.57
N ASP A 273 1.73 -7.93 -1.73
CA ASP A 273 1.42 -7.37 -0.40
C ASP A 273 0.74 -6.00 -0.57
N ILE A 274 1.26 -5.16 -1.47
CA ILE A 274 0.68 -3.83 -1.77
C ILE A 274 -0.66 -3.96 -2.49
N GLY A 275 -0.78 -4.91 -3.42
CA GLY A 275 -2.05 -5.26 -4.06
C GLY A 275 -3.03 -6.02 -3.17
N ALA A 276 -2.61 -6.41 -1.96
CA ALA A 276 -3.37 -7.17 -0.98
C ALA A 276 -4.02 -8.48 -1.49
N SER A 277 -3.37 -9.21 -2.41
CA SER A 277 -3.93 -10.47 -2.95
C SER A 277 -3.56 -11.72 -2.15
N TYR A 278 -2.56 -11.66 -1.27
CA TYR A 278 -2.23 -12.77 -0.37
C TYR A 278 -3.32 -12.94 0.71
N PRO A 279 -3.68 -14.18 1.10
CA PRO A 279 -4.78 -14.43 2.03
C PRO A 279 -4.63 -13.77 3.41
N LYS A 280 -3.40 -13.72 3.94
CA LYS A 280 -3.05 -13.17 5.25
C LYS A 280 -1.69 -12.49 5.19
N GLY A 281 -1.40 -11.56 6.10
CA GLY A 281 -0.10 -10.90 6.21
C GLY A 281 -0.23 -9.40 6.40
N ILE A 282 0.89 -8.68 6.34
CA ILE A 282 0.94 -7.22 6.52
C ILE A 282 0.01 -6.43 5.59
N SER A 283 -0.43 -7.02 4.48
CA SER A 283 -1.41 -6.41 3.57
C SER A 283 -2.75 -6.11 4.24
N ASP A 284 -3.10 -6.75 5.36
CA ASP A 284 -4.27 -6.37 6.18
C ASP A 284 -4.15 -4.97 6.78
N ILE A 285 -2.93 -4.53 7.09
CA ILE A 285 -2.66 -3.16 7.52
C ILE A 285 -2.82 -2.19 6.34
N TYR A 286 -2.54 -2.63 5.11
CA TYR A 286 -2.69 -1.80 3.91
C TYR A 286 -4.14 -1.67 3.47
N ILE A 287 -4.94 -2.69 3.75
CA ILE A 287 -6.40 -2.61 3.65
C ILE A 287 -6.90 -1.56 4.65
N GLN A 288 -6.50 -1.64 5.91
CA GLN A 288 -6.85 -0.64 6.93
C GLN A 288 -6.44 0.78 6.49
N LEU A 289 -5.21 0.96 5.99
CA LEU A 289 -4.71 2.24 5.49
C LEU A 289 -5.56 2.77 4.33
N THR A 290 -5.92 1.88 3.39
CA THR A 290 -6.79 2.23 2.26
C THR A 290 -8.18 2.62 2.74
N GLU A 291 -8.76 1.91 3.71
CA GLU A 291 -10.07 2.27 4.26
C GLU A 291 -10.06 3.63 4.96
N GLN A 292 -8.95 3.99 5.62
CA GLN A 292 -8.74 5.35 6.15
C GLN A 292 -8.72 6.39 5.03
N PHE A 293 -8.01 6.14 3.92
CA PHE A 293 -8.04 7.03 2.76
C PHE A 293 -9.45 7.16 2.17
N LEU A 294 -10.18 6.06 1.99
CA LEU A 294 -11.54 6.09 1.48
C LEU A 294 -12.48 6.87 2.41
N TYR A 295 -12.36 6.68 3.73
CA TYR A 295 -13.10 7.45 4.71
C TYR A 295 -12.73 8.93 4.64
N ALA A 296 -11.44 9.25 4.62
CA ALA A 296 -10.91 10.60 4.53
C ALA A 296 -11.40 11.34 3.27
N MET A 297 -11.47 10.63 2.15
CA MET A 297 -11.97 11.14 0.88
C MET A 297 -13.51 11.25 0.82
N GLY A 298 -14.23 10.78 1.84
CA GLY A 298 -15.69 10.77 1.86
C GLY A 298 -16.32 9.71 0.96
N LEU A 299 -15.53 8.72 0.52
CA LEU A 299 -15.96 7.60 -0.31
C LEU A 299 -16.43 6.39 0.50
N SER A 300 -16.14 6.37 1.80
CA SER A 300 -16.60 5.38 2.76
C SER A 300 -17.23 6.08 3.96
N ALA A 301 -18.32 5.52 4.47
CA ALA A 301 -18.94 5.94 5.73
C ALA A 301 -18.37 5.20 6.96
N ASN A 302 -17.57 4.15 6.73
CA ASN A 302 -16.94 3.39 7.81
C ASN A 302 -15.85 4.25 8.46
N ASN A 303 -16.00 4.54 9.74
CA ASN A 303 -15.02 5.27 10.54
C ASN A 303 -14.47 4.42 11.70
N CYS A 304 -14.62 3.09 11.61
CA CYS A 304 -14.19 2.13 12.61
C CYS A 304 -13.53 0.92 11.96
N TRP A 305 -12.37 0.53 12.48
CA TRP A 305 -11.66 -0.67 12.06
C TRP A 305 -11.23 -1.48 13.28
N GLU A 306 -11.58 -2.77 13.26
CA GLU A 306 -11.19 -3.74 14.27
C GLU A 306 -10.60 -4.99 13.63
N SER A 307 -9.44 -5.41 14.15
CA SER A 307 -8.79 -6.66 13.79
C SER A 307 -8.42 -7.42 15.05
N ASP A 308 -8.89 -8.66 15.16
CA ASP A 308 -8.57 -9.57 16.25
C ASP A 308 -7.14 -10.14 16.09
N ASP A 309 -6.72 -10.34 14.83
CA ASP A 309 -5.39 -10.82 14.46
C ASP A 309 -4.39 -9.67 14.36
N ASP A 310 -3.12 -9.96 14.68
CA ASP A 310 -1.99 -9.06 14.38
C ASP A 310 -1.33 -9.45 13.04
N PRO A 311 -1.50 -8.64 11.99
CA PRO A 311 -0.95 -8.92 10.67
C PRO A 311 0.59 -9.01 10.63
N LEU A 312 1.28 -8.41 11.60
CA LEU A 312 2.74 -8.46 11.70
C LEU A 312 3.23 -9.89 12.01
N LEU A 313 2.43 -10.66 12.76
CA LEU A 313 2.72 -12.06 13.08
C LEU A 313 2.50 -12.98 11.89
N ALA A 314 1.63 -12.62 10.94
CA ALA A 314 1.49 -13.36 9.69
C ALA A 314 2.67 -13.08 8.71
N GLY A 315 3.41 -12.00 8.93
CA GLY A 315 4.57 -11.64 8.14
C GLY A 315 4.26 -10.95 6.82
N LYS A 316 5.30 -10.74 6.02
CA LYS A 316 5.24 -10.26 4.62
C LYS A 316 5.60 -11.39 3.66
N HIS A 317 5.53 -11.18 2.35
CA HIS A 317 5.75 -12.28 1.41
C HIS A 317 7.04 -12.13 0.59
N ASP A 318 7.72 -13.26 0.40
CA ASP A 318 8.78 -13.43 -0.59
C ASP A 318 8.14 -13.85 -1.92
N SER A 319 8.05 -12.89 -2.83
CA SER A 319 7.39 -13.05 -4.13
C SER A 319 8.21 -13.80 -5.18
N ARG A 320 9.44 -14.23 -4.85
CA ARG A 320 10.32 -14.92 -5.80
C ARG A 320 9.83 -16.33 -6.10
N GLY A 321 9.63 -16.60 -7.39
CA GLY A 321 9.51 -17.95 -7.90
C GLY A 321 10.84 -18.71 -7.90
N LEU A 322 10.82 -19.97 -8.33
CA LEU A 322 12.03 -20.77 -8.50
C LEU A 322 13.00 -20.14 -9.50
N LEU A 323 12.49 -19.57 -10.60
CA LEU A 323 13.32 -18.93 -11.62
C LEU A 323 14.02 -17.69 -11.08
N ASP A 324 13.31 -16.83 -10.34
CA ASP A 324 13.91 -15.63 -9.73
C ASP A 324 15.06 -16.00 -8.79
N LYS A 325 14.89 -17.08 -8.01
CA LYS A 325 15.94 -17.61 -7.12
C LYS A 325 17.15 -18.13 -7.92
N LEU A 326 16.90 -18.82 -9.03
CA LEU A 326 17.95 -19.34 -9.90
C LEU A 326 18.72 -18.22 -10.62
N PHE A 327 18.04 -17.15 -11.01
CA PHE A 327 18.62 -15.98 -11.70
C PHE A 327 19.13 -14.90 -10.74
N GLY A 328 19.20 -15.20 -9.44
CA GLY A 328 19.91 -14.37 -8.47
C GLY A 328 19.12 -13.21 -7.87
N SER A 329 17.78 -13.21 -7.93
CA SER A 329 16.98 -12.25 -7.18
C SER A 329 17.26 -12.35 -5.69
N LEU A 330 17.58 -11.21 -5.08
CA LEU A 330 17.99 -11.10 -3.69
C LEU A 330 16.87 -11.56 -2.73
N ASP A 331 17.25 -12.17 -1.62
CA ASP A 331 16.28 -12.56 -0.59
C ASP A 331 15.79 -11.32 0.18
N PRO A 332 14.46 -11.08 0.27
CA PRO A 332 13.92 -9.94 0.99
C PRO A 332 14.27 -9.93 2.49
N THR A 333 14.72 -11.05 3.07
CA THR A 333 15.22 -11.10 4.45
C THR A 333 16.69 -10.71 4.58
N GLN A 334 17.42 -10.59 3.47
CA GLN A 334 18.86 -10.30 3.44
C GLN A 334 19.19 -8.88 2.98
N VAL A 335 18.20 -8.16 2.44
CA VAL A 335 18.35 -6.78 1.93
C VAL A 335 17.41 -5.83 2.64
N ASN A 336 17.87 -4.61 2.95
CA ASN A 336 17.04 -3.60 3.63
C ASN A 336 15.94 -3.06 2.71
N ASN A 337 16.27 -2.75 1.47
CA ASN A 337 15.32 -2.47 0.40
C ASN A 337 15.77 -3.23 -0.83
N ALA A 338 14.81 -3.77 -1.59
CA ALA A 338 15.13 -4.23 -2.92
C ALA A 338 15.51 -2.98 -3.74
N SER A 339 16.74 -2.90 -4.25
CA SER A 339 17.09 -1.88 -5.24
C SER A 339 16.33 -2.22 -6.51
N ARG A 340 15.22 -1.52 -6.75
CA ARG A 340 14.37 -1.73 -7.93
C ARG A 340 14.83 -0.79 -9.05
N ASN A 341 14.75 -1.27 -10.29
CA ASN A 341 15.02 -0.45 -11.49
C ASN A 341 13.79 0.44 -11.75
N ASP A 342 13.61 1.45 -10.89
CA ASP A 342 12.48 2.37 -10.96
C ASP A 342 12.49 3.14 -12.29
N ILE A 343 11.33 3.25 -12.93
CA ILE A 343 11.14 4.08 -14.11
C ILE A 343 10.44 5.37 -13.66
N THR A 344 11.19 6.45 -13.54
CA THR A 344 10.62 7.75 -13.21
C THR A 344 9.89 8.35 -14.41
N LYS A 345 8.63 8.73 -14.21
CA LYS A 345 7.83 9.49 -15.17
C LYS A 345 7.49 10.86 -14.59
N PRO A 346 7.85 11.96 -15.28
CA PRO A 346 7.42 13.28 -14.84
C PRO A 346 5.92 13.43 -15.03
N ALA A 347 5.24 14.00 -14.04
CA ALA A 347 3.89 14.49 -14.21
C ALA A 347 3.85 15.63 -15.23
N SER A 348 2.71 15.81 -15.89
CA SER A 348 2.48 16.98 -16.73
C SER A 348 2.61 18.24 -15.87
N PRO A 349 3.46 19.20 -16.28
CA PRO A 349 3.66 20.43 -15.53
C PRO A 349 2.36 21.25 -15.50
N LEU A 350 2.15 21.95 -14.39
CA LEU A 350 1.02 22.86 -14.21
C LEU A 350 1.39 24.26 -14.66
N THR A 351 0.45 24.98 -15.26
CA THR A 351 0.56 26.45 -15.33
C THR A 351 0.40 27.06 -13.93
N PRO A 352 0.84 28.31 -13.69
CA PRO A 352 0.60 29.00 -12.42
C PRO A 352 -0.88 29.03 -12.02
N GLU A 353 -1.78 29.23 -12.99
CA GLU A 353 -3.23 29.29 -12.79
C GLU A 353 -3.80 27.93 -12.41
N GLU A 354 -3.38 26.86 -13.09
CA GLU A 354 -3.76 25.49 -12.75
C GLU A 354 -3.27 25.12 -11.33
N GLY A 355 -2.02 25.47 -11.00
CA GLY A 355 -1.45 25.25 -9.67
C GLY A 355 -2.22 25.96 -8.57
N ALA A 356 -2.56 27.23 -8.76
CA ALA A 356 -3.37 28.00 -7.81
C ALA A 356 -4.77 27.40 -7.63
N MET A 357 -5.44 27.04 -8.74
CA MET A 357 -6.76 26.41 -8.70
C MET A 357 -6.75 25.08 -7.92
N ILE A 358 -5.77 24.21 -8.17
CA ILE A 358 -5.65 22.92 -7.46
C ILE A 358 -5.39 23.17 -5.96
N ALA A 359 -4.47 24.08 -5.64
CA ALA A 359 -4.15 24.43 -4.26
C ALA A 359 -5.38 24.92 -3.49
N ASP A 360 -6.18 25.81 -4.07
CA ASP A 360 -7.39 26.33 -3.44
C ASP A 360 -8.45 25.25 -3.25
N ARG A 361 -8.62 24.35 -4.24
CA ARG A 361 -9.54 23.21 -4.13
C ARG A 361 -9.13 22.26 -3.01
N LEU A 362 -7.87 21.85 -2.98
CA LEU A 362 -7.37 20.93 -1.95
C LEU A 362 -7.46 21.55 -0.55
N ARG A 363 -7.17 22.85 -0.42
CA ARG A 363 -7.32 23.57 0.86
C ARG A 363 -8.76 23.55 1.35
N ALA A 364 -9.73 23.86 0.49
CA ALA A 364 -11.14 23.83 0.84
C ALA A 364 -11.60 22.42 1.27
N MET A 365 -11.20 21.39 0.51
CA MET A 365 -11.54 20.00 0.83
C MET A 365 -10.86 19.49 2.11
N TYR A 366 -9.63 19.92 2.38
CA TYR A 366 -8.91 19.58 3.60
C TYR A 366 -9.55 20.26 4.83
N ALA A 367 -9.86 21.55 4.74
CA ALA A 367 -10.55 22.28 5.81
C ALA A 367 -11.90 21.63 6.16
N ALA A 368 -12.70 21.29 5.14
CA ALA A 368 -13.96 20.56 5.34
C ALA A 368 -13.76 19.18 5.99
N ASN A 369 -12.61 18.54 5.75
CA ASN A 369 -12.25 17.27 6.37
C ASN A 369 -11.91 17.42 7.85
N ALA A 370 -11.15 18.47 8.19
CA ALA A 370 -10.83 18.83 9.56
C ALA A 370 -12.09 19.20 10.35
N ASP A 371 -12.99 19.99 9.76
CA ASP A 371 -14.24 20.45 10.38
C ASP A 371 -15.17 19.28 10.75
N ARG A 372 -15.20 18.22 9.94
CA ARG A 372 -16.00 17.01 10.26
C ARG A 372 -15.32 16.06 11.26
N GLY A 373 -14.13 16.38 11.74
CA GLY A 373 -13.33 15.49 12.59
C GLY A 373 -12.91 14.23 11.85
N ILE A 374 -12.03 14.37 10.86
CA ILE A 374 -11.37 13.23 10.19
C ILE A 374 -10.58 12.38 11.21
N GLY A 375 -11.28 11.44 11.82
CA GLY A 375 -10.72 10.44 12.72
C GLY A 375 -11.39 9.12 12.45
N MET A 376 -10.59 8.07 12.27
CA MET A 376 -11.06 6.70 12.24
C MET A 376 -10.67 6.05 13.57
N PHE A 377 -11.63 5.45 14.25
CA PHE A 377 -11.30 4.60 15.39
C PHE A 377 -10.65 3.32 14.86
N VAL A 378 -9.45 3.03 15.35
CA VAL A 378 -8.70 1.83 15.00
C VAL A 378 -8.36 1.11 16.29
N GLN A 379 -8.87 -0.11 16.43
CA GLN A 379 -8.47 -1.03 17.47
C GLN A 379 -7.85 -2.27 16.82
N ARG A 380 -6.61 -2.58 17.19
CA ARG A 380 -5.90 -3.77 16.71
C ARG A 380 -4.95 -4.29 17.76
N SER A 381 -4.75 -5.59 17.75
CA SER A 381 -3.63 -6.22 18.45
C SER A 381 -2.31 -5.77 17.80
N VAL A 382 -1.36 -5.29 18.60
CA VAL A 382 -0.01 -4.91 18.14
C VAL A 382 1.04 -5.65 18.95
N THR A 383 1.84 -6.47 18.27
CA THR A 383 3.00 -7.13 18.86
C THR A 383 4.14 -6.14 19.01
N TRP A 384 4.76 -6.13 20.19
CA TRP A 384 5.99 -5.38 20.43
C TRP A 384 7.20 -6.25 20.14
N PHE A 385 8.06 -5.77 19.25
CA PHE A 385 9.33 -6.41 18.94
C PHE A 385 10.43 -5.88 19.85
N ALA A 386 11.33 -6.78 20.26
CA ALA A 386 12.48 -6.38 21.04
C ALA A 386 13.55 -5.76 20.14
N ARG A 387 14.08 -4.59 20.52
CA ARG A 387 15.15 -3.89 19.79
C ARG A 387 16.21 -3.42 20.77
N MET A 388 17.47 -3.69 20.47
CA MET A 388 18.61 -3.35 21.32
C MET A 388 19.79 -2.94 20.46
N GLN A 389 20.56 -1.95 20.91
CA GLN A 389 21.87 -1.64 20.33
C GLN A 389 22.93 -2.36 21.16
N LEU A 390 23.67 -3.25 20.51
CA LEU A 390 24.65 -4.11 21.15
C LEU A 390 26.02 -3.86 20.55
N ARG A 391 27.05 -3.84 21.40
CA ARG A 391 28.46 -3.82 20.97
C ARG A 391 29.14 -5.09 21.42
N LYS A 392 29.93 -5.67 20.52
CA LYS A 392 30.82 -6.78 20.87
C LYS A 392 32.14 -6.21 21.38
N THR A 393 32.58 -6.70 22.53
CA THR A 393 33.94 -6.48 23.05
C THR A 393 34.64 -7.83 23.15
N ASP A 394 35.96 -7.85 23.35
CA ASP A 394 36.78 -9.07 23.26
C ASP A 394 36.22 -10.25 24.07
N ASN A 395 35.58 -9.99 25.21
CA ASN A 395 35.05 -11.04 26.09
C ASN A 395 33.55 -10.91 26.46
N ARG A 396 32.79 -9.94 25.92
CA ARG A 396 31.37 -9.76 26.30
C ARG A 396 30.55 -8.97 25.27
N LEU A 397 29.24 -9.15 25.32
CA LEU A 397 28.28 -8.21 24.75
C LEU A 397 28.03 -7.07 25.72
N GLU A 398 28.04 -5.85 25.20
CA GLU A 398 27.71 -4.62 25.91
C GLU A 398 26.41 -4.07 25.36
N LEU A 399 25.49 -3.71 26.27
CA LEU A 399 24.27 -3.02 25.92
C LEU A 399 24.53 -1.53 25.80
N LEU A 400 24.29 -0.95 24.62
CA LEU A 400 24.37 0.49 24.38
C LEU A 400 23.04 1.18 24.65
N SER A 401 21.94 0.60 24.15
CA SER A 401 20.59 1.10 24.36
C SER A 401 19.52 0.04 24.08
N VAL A 402 18.29 0.30 24.51
CA VAL A 402 17.11 -0.54 24.22
C VAL A 402 15.99 0.30 23.61
N GLY A 403 15.07 -0.34 22.91
CA GLY A 403 13.82 0.28 22.48
C GLY A 403 12.96 0.72 23.68
N LYS A 404 12.09 1.71 23.48
CA LYS A 404 11.27 2.34 24.53
C LYS A 404 10.41 1.39 25.36
N ASN A 405 10.10 0.21 24.82
CA ASN A 405 9.22 -0.76 25.47
C ASN A 405 9.98 -1.79 26.31
N ILE A 406 11.32 -1.75 26.35
CA ILE A 406 12.16 -2.67 27.14
C ILE A 406 12.68 -1.96 28.39
N ASP A 407 12.67 -2.66 29.51
CA ASP A 407 13.31 -2.23 30.75
C ASP A 407 14.84 -2.44 30.61
N PRO A 408 15.66 -1.38 30.49
CA PRO A 408 17.10 -1.52 30.28
C PRO A 408 17.79 -2.26 31.44
N THR A 409 17.26 -2.18 32.66
CA THR A 409 17.83 -2.83 33.85
C THR A 409 17.58 -4.34 33.87
N SER A 410 16.59 -4.80 33.10
CA SER A 410 16.25 -6.23 32.99
C SER A 410 17.15 -6.99 32.01
N VAL A 411 17.94 -6.29 31.19
CA VAL A 411 18.73 -6.89 30.12
C VAL A 411 19.99 -7.52 30.70
N THR A 412 20.13 -8.84 30.54
CA THR A 412 21.30 -9.58 31.00
C THR A 412 21.81 -10.52 29.92
N PHE A 413 23.13 -10.70 29.89
CA PHE A 413 23.83 -11.62 29.00
C PHE A 413 24.54 -12.66 29.84
N THR A 414 24.18 -13.94 29.68
CA THR A 414 24.80 -15.06 30.40
C THR A 414 25.44 -16.00 29.38
N PRO A 415 26.76 -16.24 29.43
CA PRO A 415 27.42 -17.23 28.58
C PRO A 415 26.88 -18.64 28.85
N GLU A 416 26.60 -19.40 27.79
CA GLU A 416 26.16 -20.79 27.84
C GLU A 416 26.86 -21.60 26.73
N GLY A 417 28.08 -22.07 27.02
CA GLY A 417 28.95 -22.65 25.99
C GLY A 417 29.32 -21.60 24.93
N ASP A 418 29.15 -21.94 23.66
CA ASP A 418 29.38 -21.01 22.54
C ASP A 418 28.21 -20.02 22.31
N PHE A 419 27.16 -20.11 23.11
CA PHE A 419 25.97 -19.28 23.01
C PHE A 419 25.97 -18.20 24.10
N ILE A 420 25.19 -17.15 23.88
CA ILE A 420 24.87 -16.17 24.92
C ILE A 420 23.37 -16.16 25.15
N ARG A 421 22.94 -16.47 26.37
CA ARG A 421 21.55 -16.28 26.78
C ARG A 421 21.31 -14.80 27.04
N LEU A 422 20.44 -14.20 26.22
CA LEU A 422 19.91 -12.86 26.41
C LEU A 422 18.58 -12.98 27.17
N LYS A 423 18.48 -12.33 28.33
CA LYS A 423 17.21 -12.14 29.04
C LYS A 423 16.85 -10.66 29.03
N TYR A 424 15.56 -10.35 28.92
CA TYR A 424 15.04 -8.98 28.94
C TYR A 424 13.57 -8.98 29.36
N ARG A 425 13.00 -7.84 29.70
CA ARG A 425 11.59 -7.69 30.07
C ARG A 425 11.00 -6.44 29.40
N PHE A 426 9.74 -6.52 28.98
CA PHE A 426 9.00 -5.35 28.51
C PHE A 426 8.52 -4.51 29.70
N ASN A 427 8.49 -3.19 29.54
CA ASN A 427 8.03 -2.26 30.56
C ASN A 427 6.59 -2.60 30.99
N GLY A 428 6.40 -2.90 32.28
CA GLY A 428 5.09 -3.18 32.87
C GLY A 428 4.45 -4.53 32.54
N ILE A 429 5.14 -5.45 31.82
CA ILE A 429 4.52 -6.70 31.35
C ILE A 429 5.45 -7.93 31.53
N GLY A 430 4.89 -8.99 32.14
CA GLY A 430 5.40 -10.36 32.06
C GLY A 430 6.56 -10.74 32.99
N ASN A 431 6.89 -12.03 33.00
CA ASN A 431 7.96 -12.62 33.82
C ASN A 431 9.38 -12.48 33.18
N GLY A 432 9.49 -11.71 32.10
CA GLY A 432 10.69 -11.64 31.26
C GLY A 432 10.65 -12.61 30.07
N SER A 433 11.49 -12.33 29.08
CA SER A 433 11.77 -13.11 27.87
C SER A 433 13.20 -13.61 27.92
N SER A 434 13.47 -14.78 27.32
CA SER A 434 14.82 -15.33 27.20
C SER A 434 15.02 -15.89 25.80
N VAL A 435 16.14 -15.54 25.17
CA VAL A 435 16.55 -16.05 23.86
C VAL A 435 18.00 -16.50 23.92
N LEU A 436 18.33 -17.57 23.21
CA LEU A 436 19.69 -18.06 23.08
C LEU A 436 20.30 -17.51 21.79
N LEU A 437 21.36 -16.69 21.90
CA LEU A 437 22.04 -16.11 20.75
C LEU A 437 23.12 -17.07 20.25
N ALA A 438 22.89 -17.64 19.06
CA ALA A 438 23.82 -18.56 18.42
C ALA A 438 25.13 -17.88 17.96
N PRO A 439 26.25 -18.63 17.82
CA PRO A 439 27.52 -18.09 17.35
C PRO A 439 27.42 -17.30 16.04
N LYS A 440 26.54 -17.73 15.11
CA LYS A 440 26.29 -17.03 13.84
C LYS A 440 25.73 -15.61 14.02
N VAL A 441 24.94 -15.36 15.06
CA VAL A 441 24.43 -14.02 15.43
C VAL A 441 25.57 -13.20 16.02
N LEU A 442 26.30 -13.79 16.97
CA LEU A 442 27.39 -13.12 17.69
C LEU A 442 28.56 -12.72 16.77
N LYS A 443 28.72 -13.38 15.63
CA LYS A 443 29.70 -13.02 14.59
C LYS A 443 29.28 -11.78 13.79
N GLN A 444 28.00 -11.44 13.74
CA GLN A 444 27.49 -10.30 12.97
C GLN A 444 27.45 -8.99 13.78
N ILE A 445 27.50 -9.06 15.11
CA ILE A 445 27.52 -7.88 15.98
C ILE A 445 28.90 -7.21 15.90
N LYS A 446 28.90 -5.91 15.55
CA LYS A 446 30.11 -5.10 15.38
C LYS A 446 30.82 -4.78 16.69
N THR A 447 32.13 -4.57 16.60
CA THR A 447 33.01 -4.09 17.68
C THR A 447 33.13 -2.57 17.73
N GLU A 448 32.65 -1.87 16.69
CA GLU A 448 32.68 -0.42 16.57
C GLU A 448 31.86 0.29 17.66
N SER A 449 32.16 1.57 17.90
CA SER A 449 31.52 2.37 18.96
C SER A 449 29.99 2.42 18.85
N LYS A 450 29.46 2.46 17.62
CA LYS A 450 28.03 2.47 17.33
C LYS A 450 27.35 1.11 17.56
N GLY A 451 28.11 0.02 17.60
CA GLY A 451 27.60 -1.34 17.71
C GLY A 451 26.75 -1.77 16.51
N SER A 452 25.92 -2.78 16.74
CA SER A 452 24.91 -3.30 15.82
C SER A 452 23.54 -3.31 16.48
N GLU A 453 22.52 -3.13 15.67
CA GLU A 453 21.14 -3.27 16.10
C GLU A 453 20.73 -4.74 16.09
N LEU A 454 20.38 -5.27 17.25
CA LEU A 454 19.69 -6.55 17.37
C LEU A 454 18.19 -6.31 17.47
N ALA A 455 17.42 -6.98 16.62
CA ALA A 455 15.97 -7.02 16.72
C ALA A 455 15.44 -8.46 16.73
N ILE A 456 14.38 -8.69 17.50
CA ILE A 456 13.72 -9.99 17.64
C ILE A 456 12.27 -9.85 17.21
N THR A 457 11.90 -10.57 16.15
CA THR A 457 10.53 -10.63 15.63
C THR A 457 10.06 -12.08 15.52
N PHE A 458 8.78 -12.26 15.19
CA PHE A 458 8.15 -13.57 15.11
C PHE A 458 7.29 -13.66 13.87
N ILE A 459 7.17 -14.87 13.34
CA ILE A 459 6.14 -15.22 12.37
C ILE A 459 5.40 -16.46 12.85
N VAL A 460 4.07 -16.42 12.81
CA VAL A 460 3.16 -17.49 13.25
C VAL A 460 2.56 -18.16 12.01
N GLN A 461 2.66 -19.48 11.95
CA GLN A 461 2.17 -20.30 10.84
C GLN A 461 1.38 -21.50 11.40
N GLY A 462 0.06 -21.38 11.44
CA GLY A 462 -0.78 -22.38 12.11
C GLY A 462 -0.46 -22.47 13.59
N ASN A 463 -0.03 -23.64 14.05
CA ASN A 463 0.29 -23.91 15.46
C ASN A 463 1.78 -23.74 15.80
N SER A 464 2.60 -23.32 14.83
CA SER A 464 4.02 -23.07 15.04
C SER A 464 4.33 -21.58 14.95
N ALA A 465 5.44 -21.17 15.56
CA ALA A 465 6.04 -19.89 15.25
C ALA A 465 7.54 -20.00 15.08
N ASN A 466 8.06 -19.15 14.22
CA ASN A 466 9.48 -19.02 14.00
C ASN A 466 9.95 -17.70 14.62
N LEU A 467 10.93 -17.80 15.50
CA LEU A 467 11.71 -16.67 16.01
C LEU A 467 12.63 -16.19 14.90
N ALA A 468 12.64 -14.87 14.66
CA ALA A 468 13.56 -14.23 13.75
C ALA A 468 14.46 -13.25 14.49
N ILE A 469 15.78 -13.46 14.41
CA ILE A 469 16.77 -12.54 14.95
C ILE A 469 17.41 -11.78 13.79
N TRP A 470 17.34 -10.46 13.87
CA TRP A 470 17.89 -9.53 12.89
C TRP A 470 19.10 -8.82 13.48
N ILE A 471 20.15 -8.67 12.67
CA ILE A 471 21.32 -7.84 12.97
C ILE A 471 21.46 -6.78 11.87
N ASP A 472 21.39 -5.51 12.23
CA ASP A 472 21.44 -4.38 11.29
C ASP A 472 20.45 -4.54 10.12
N ALA A 473 19.20 -4.93 10.46
CA ALA A 473 18.09 -5.22 9.55
C ALA A 473 18.28 -6.41 8.58
N LYS A 474 19.31 -7.24 8.78
CA LYS A 474 19.52 -8.50 8.05
C LYS A 474 19.17 -9.70 8.91
N LEU A 475 18.46 -10.67 8.34
CA LEU A 475 18.06 -11.88 9.06
C LEU A 475 19.28 -12.77 9.36
N ALA A 476 19.64 -12.88 10.62
CA ALA A 476 20.75 -13.69 11.10
C ALA A 476 20.33 -15.13 11.45
N VAL A 477 19.13 -15.28 12.01
CA VAL A 477 18.53 -16.57 12.40
C VAL A 477 17.03 -16.53 12.12
N SER A 478 16.49 -17.63 11.61
CA SER A 478 15.06 -17.96 11.74
C SER A 478 14.95 -19.40 12.21
N GLU A 479 14.38 -19.63 13.38
CA GLU A 479 14.31 -20.94 14.03
C GLU A 479 12.90 -21.17 14.59
N SER A 480 12.38 -22.39 14.36
CA SER A 480 11.10 -22.81 14.93
C SER A 480 11.19 -22.88 16.44
N MET A 481 10.19 -22.33 17.12
CA MET A 481 10.06 -22.42 18.56
C MET A 481 8.66 -22.83 18.96
N SER A 482 8.57 -23.57 20.06
CA SER A 482 7.31 -23.72 20.76
C SER A 482 7.04 -22.42 21.50
N ILE A 483 6.05 -21.65 21.04
CA ILE A 483 5.51 -20.59 21.87
C ILE A 483 4.76 -21.29 23.01
N GLY A 484 5.18 -21.06 24.26
CA GLY A 484 4.32 -21.41 25.40
C GLY A 484 2.95 -20.75 25.20
N GLU A 485 1.87 -21.39 25.65
CA GLU A 485 0.50 -20.93 25.37
C GLU A 485 0.44 -19.41 25.41
N PRO A 486 0.01 -18.75 24.31
CA PRO A 486 -0.10 -17.31 24.30
C PRO A 486 -0.90 -16.96 25.54
N ARG A 487 -0.33 -16.17 26.44
CA ARG A 487 -1.14 -15.55 27.49
C ARG A 487 -2.02 -14.59 26.71
N ILE A 488 -3.19 -15.09 26.32
CA ILE A 488 -4.23 -14.33 25.66
C ILE A 488 -4.53 -13.20 26.64
N PHE A 489 -3.95 -12.03 26.38
CA PHE A 489 -4.52 -10.79 26.87
C PHE A 489 -5.97 -10.82 26.40
N ALA A 490 -6.91 -10.70 27.35
CA ALA A 490 -8.34 -10.94 27.18
C ALA A 490 -8.84 -10.59 25.77
N GLN A 491 -9.76 -11.40 25.22
CA GLN A 491 -10.30 -11.16 23.88
C GLN A 491 -10.64 -9.67 23.72
N PRO A 492 -10.15 -9.02 22.66
CA PRO A 492 -10.38 -7.59 22.48
C PRO A 492 -11.89 -7.35 22.49
N ILE A 493 -12.33 -6.44 23.37
CA ILE A 493 -13.72 -6.01 23.40
C ILE A 493 -13.99 -5.34 22.05
N LYS A 494 -14.90 -5.91 21.26
CA LYS A 494 -15.33 -5.31 19.99
C LYS A 494 -16.12 -4.04 20.31
N SER A 495 -15.58 -2.92 19.86
CA SER A 495 -16.08 -1.56 20.07
C SER A 495 -16.73 -1.01 18.80
N CYS A 496 -16.45 -1.57 17.62
CA CYS A 496 -17.09 -1.18 16.37
C CYS A 496 -18.54 -1.66 16.32
N HIS A 497 -19.47 -0.71 16.18
CA HIS A 497 -20.89 -1.02 16.05
C HIS A 497 -21.29 -1.03 14.57
N LYS A 498 -21.81 -2.18 14.10
CA LYS A 498 -22.39 -2.30 12.76
C LYS A 498 -23.81 -1.70 12.75
N GLN A 499 -23.99 -0.67 11.94
CA GLN A 499 -25.27 0.00 11.74
C GLN A 499 -26.21 -0.82 10.85
N PRO A 500 -27.52 -0.53 10.83
CA PRO A 500 -28.49 -1.22 9.96
C PRO A 500 -28.14 -1.12 8.47
N ASP A 501 -27.50 -0.03 8.04
CA ASP A 501 -27.01 0.18 6.67
C ASP A 501 -25.73 -0.62 6.36
N GLY A 502 -25.22 -1.40 7.33
CA GLY A 502 -24.02 -2.20 7.22
C GLY A 502 -22.72 -1.46 7.52
N THR A 503 -22.76 -0.15 7.76
CA THR A 503 -21.56 0.66 8.06
C THR A 503 -21.02 0.38 9.46
N LEU A 504 -19.70 0.45 9.63
CA LEU A 504 -19.05 0.33 10.93
C LEU A 504 -18.78 1.70 11.53
N ARG A 505 -19.30 1.93 12.73
CA ARG A 505 -19.16 3.20 13.46
C ARG A 505 -18.36 3.04 14.74
N SER A 506 -17.52 4.04 15.01
CA SER A 506 -16.79 4.15 16.27
C SER A 506 -17.76 4.27 17.44
N PRO A 507 -17.41 3.81 18.65
CA PRO A 507 -18.15 4.15 19.85
C PRO A 507 -18.28 5.67 19.96
N ILE A 508 -19.47 6.16 20.27
CA ILE A 508 -19.65 7.57 20.64
C ILE A 508 -19.30 7.67 22.13
N GLU A 509 -18.08 8.06 22.45
CA GLU A 509 -17.77 8.53 23.81
C GLU A 509 -18.22 9.99 23.94
N THR A 510 -19.45 10.21 24.44
CA THR A 510 -19.85 11.53 24.92
C THR A 510 -19.16 11.82 26.24
N ARG A 511 -18.00 12.48 26.18
CA ARG A 511 -17.42 13.11 27.38
C ARG A 511 -18.12 14.43 27.61
N ILE A 512 -19.09 14.44 28.53
CA ILE A 512 -19.66 15.70 29.05
C ILE A 512 -18.55 16.39 29.86
N LEU A 513 -17.89 17.37 29.24
CA LEU A 513 -17.03 18.29 29.98
C LEU A 513 -17.94 19.20 30.79
N ASN A 514 -18.16 18.86 32.07
CA ASN A 514 -18.68 19.81 33.03
C ASN A 514 -17.62 20.89 33.23
N THR A 515 -17.71 21.98 32.49
CA THR A 515 -17.02 23.22 32.86
C THR A 515 -17.68 23.71 34.16
N PRO A 516 -16.94 23.84 35.28
CA PRO A 516 -17.49 24.48 36.45
C PRO A 516 -17.91 25.90 36.07
N ALA A 517 -19.15 26.26 36.39
CA ALA A 517 -19.71 27.58 36.12
C ALA A 517 -18.77 28.64 36.70
N VAL A 518 -18.06 29.37 35.82
CA VAL A 518 -17.37 30.59 36.19
C VAL A 518 -18.45 31.63 36.43
N GLY A 519 -18.89 31.76 37.67
CA GLY A 519 -19.71 32.87 38.12
C GLY A 519 -18.93 34.17 37.92
N ILE A 520 -19.35 34.97 36.93
CA ILE A 520 -18.92 36.35 36.79
C ILE A 520 -19.49 37.11 38.01
N ARG A 521 -18.64 37.41 39.00
CA ARG A 521 -18.92 38.48 39.96
C ARG A 521 -18.55 39.80 39.29
N ILE A 522 -19.56 40.60 39.01
CA ILE A 522 -19.42 42.02 38.72
C ILE A 522 -19.15 42.70 40.07
N HIS A 523 -18.05 43.45 40.16
CA HIS A 523 -17.88 44.55 41.11
C HIS A 523 -17.72 45.84 40.31
#